data_AF-A0AA39H3J0-F1
#
_entry.id   AF-A0AA39H3J0-F1
#
_cell.length_a   1.000
_cell.length_b   1.000
_cell.length_c   1.000
_cell.angle_alpha   90.00
_cell.angle_beta   90.00
_cell.angle_gamma   90.00
#
_symmetry.space_group_name_H-M   'P 1'
#
loop_
_entity.id
_entity.type
_entity.pdbx_description
1 polymer ?
#
loop_
_entity_poly.entity_id
_entity_poly.type
_entity_poly.pdbx_seq_one_letter_code
_entity_poly.pdbx_strand_id
1 'polypeptide(L)'
;MENYALGSLLFLLFLVLIVLALGGNLLVCVAVYLDRNLRRQPENLYLVSLAVSDLLVSALGMAAATRLRTLLAPAKRAPMLLSTQRNSHTIWYPDAEFEREFKTAGTLGKMWFPPSTEFDRQIGLDKFEKLLLNSPVHSDDFQGKLREKSLENMILNFGPQHPAAHGVLRLVLKLEGEVVIKAIPHIGLLHRATEKLIEHKTYTQALPYFDRLDYVSMMCNEQAFSLAVEKLLGIDIPPRAKYIRTLFGELTRIQNHIMGITTHALDIGAMTPFFWMFEEREKLFEFSERVSGARMHANYVRPGGVAWDLPLGLMDDIYDWAVKFPERIDELEDMLTENRIWKARTIDIGLVNASDALNWGFSGVMLRGSGIKWDVRKQQPYDAYDQVQFDVPIGTKGDCYDRYLCRIEEMRQSLHIILQCLNQMPTGEIKVDDHKVVPPKRAEMKDSMESLIHHFKFFTEGFQVPPGASYVPIEAPKGEFGVYLVADGTSKPYRCFIRAPGFAHLAKIHDVCYMSLIADVVAVIGTMDIVFGEVDR
;
A
#
# COMPACT_ATOMS: atom_id res chain seq x y z
N MET A 1 -73.43 -9.81 -43.95
CA MET A 1 -73.88 -8.73 -43.04
C MET A 1 -73.36 -8.94 -41.62
N GLU A 2 -73.59 -10.12 -41.02
CA GLU A 2 -73.21 -10.41 -39.62
C GLU A 2 -71.72 -10.16 -39.28
N ASN A 3 -70.78 -10.55 -40.15
CA ASN A 3 -69.35 -10.32 -39.92
C ASN A 3 -68.96 -8.81 -39.81
N TYR A 4 -69.72 -7.90 -40.42
CA TYR A 4 -69.49 -6.46 -40.28
C TYR A 4 -70.02 -5.92 -38.95
N ALA A 5 -71.15 -6.44 -38.47
CA ALA A 5 -71.67 -6.10 -37.16
C ALA A 5 -70.68 -6.53 -36.06
N LEU A 6 -70.21 -7.78 -36.11
CA LEU A 6 -69.24 -8.33 -35.15
C LEU A 6 -67.93 -7.52 -35.12
N GLY A 7 -67.39 -7.16 -36.30
CA GLY A 7 -66.20 -6.33 -36.43
C GLY A 7 -66.38 -4.91 -35.86
N SER A 8 -67.54 -4.29 -36.09
CA SER A 8 -67.85 -2.96 -35.52
C SER A 8 -68.01 -2.98 -34.00
N LEU A 9 -68.56 -4.06 -33.45
CA LEU A 9 -68.79 -4.24 -32.01
C LEU A 9 -67.49 -4.53 -31.26
N LEU A 10 -66.61 -5.36 -31.85
CA LEU A 10 -65.23 -5.55 -31.38
C LEU A 10 -64.42 -4.24 -31.42
N PHE A 11 -64.54 -3.44 -32.48
CA PHE A 11 -63.85 -2.15 -32.56
C PHE A 11 -64.33 -1.15 -31.49
N LEU A 12 -65.64 -1.10 -31.22
CA LEU A 12 -66.22 -0.30 -30.13
C LEU A 12 -65.73 -0.76 -28.75
N LEU A 13 -65.74 -2.06 -28.47
CA LEU A 13 -65.21 -2.62 -27.23
C LEU A 13 -63.72 -2.30 -27.04
N PHE A 14 -62.92 -2.41 -28.11
CA PHE A 14 -61.49 -2.10 -28.08
C PHE A 14 -61.24 -0.62 -27.78
N LEU A 15 -62.05 0.28 -28.36
CA LEU A 15 -61.95 1.72 -28.14
C LEU A 15 -62.37 2.11 -26.70
N VAL A 16 -63.42 1.47 -26.15
CA VAL A 16 -63.82 1.65 -24.74
C VAL A 16 -62.73 1.18 -23.78
N LEU A 17 -62.09 0.03 -24.04
CA LEU A 17 -60.98 -0.47 -23.23
C LEU A 17 -59.77 0.48 -23.24
N ILE A 18 -59.42 1.06 -24.40
CA ILE A 18 -58.36 2.07 -24.51
C ILE A 18 -58.68 3.31 -23.69
N VAL A 19 -59.92 3.82 -23.75
CA VAL A 19 -60.32 5.03 -22.99
C VAL A 19 -60.29 4.77 -21.47
N LEU A 20 -60.71 3.59 -21.01
CA LEU A 20 -60.61 3.21 -19.60
C LEU A 20 -59.15 3.09 -19.12
N ALA A 21 -58.27 2.48 -19.93
CA ALA A 21 -56.84 2.36 -19.62
C ALA A 21 -56.14 3.73 -19.55
N LEU A 22 -56.44 4.63 -20.51
CA LEU A 22 -55.96 6.02 -20.50
C LEU A 22 -56.37 6.76 -19.22
N GLY A 23 -57.64 6.63 -18.81
CA GLY A 23 -58.17 7.28 -17.60
C GLY A 23 -57.50 6.77 -16.32
N GLY A 24 -57.33 5.45 -16.18
CA GLY A 24 -56.68 4.83 -15.02
C GLY A 24 -55.21 5.25 -14.87
N ASN A 25 -54.43 5.14 -15.94
CA ASN A 25 -52.99 5.45 -15.90
C ASN A 25 -52.74 6.95 -15.67
N LEU A 26 -53.60 7.83 -16.19
CA LEU A 26 -53.49 9.27 -15.96
C LEU A 26 -53.81 9.65 -14.49
N LEU A 27 -54.80 8.98 -13.86
CA LEU A 27 -55.09 9.16 -12.43
C LEU A 27 -53.93 8.73 -11.54
N VAL A 28 -53.25 7.61 -11.84
CA VAL A 28 -52.06 7.15 -11.10
C VAL A 28 -50.94 8.19 -11.19
N CYS A 29 -50.64 8.71 -12.39
CA CYS A 29 -49.65 9.76 -12.58
C CYS A 29 -49.98 11.04 -11.79
N VAL A 30 -51.25 11.47 -11.79
CA VAL A 30 -51.70 12.67 -11.05
C VAL A 30 -51.65 12.46 -9.53
N ALA A 31 -52.03 11.28 -9.03
CA ALA A 31 -51.98 10.97 -7.60
C ALA A 31 -50.53 11.01 -7.05
N VAL A 32 -49.59 10.33 -7.72
CA VAL A 32 -48.16 10.36 -7.35
C VAL A 32 -47.56 11.76 -7.52
N TYR A 33 -48.04 12.54 -8.50
CA TYR A 33 -47.61 13.93 -8.65
C TYR A 33 -48.13 14.84 -7.52
N LEU A 34 -49.33 14.65 -6.98
CA LEU A 34 -49.85 15.53 -5.93
C LEU A 34 -49.24 15.24 -4.55
N ASP A 35 -49.10 13.98 -4.16
CA ASP A 35 -48.66 13.61 -2.80
C ASP A 35 -47.15 13.54 -2.61
N ARG A 36 -46.61 14.42 -1.74
CA ARG A 36 -45.17 14.49 -1.43
C ARG A 36 -44.61 13.23 -0.75
N ASN A 37 -45.46 12.46 -0.06
CA ASN A 37 -45.03 11.24 0.64
C ASN A 37 -44.79 10.09 -0.33
N LEU A 38 -45.65 9.92 -1.35
CA LEU A 38 -45.53 8.86 -2.34
C LEU A 38 -44.27 9.01 -3.21
N ARG A 39 -43.87 10.24 -3.53
CA ARG A 39 -42.66 10.52 -4.33
C ARG A 39 -41.34 10.14 -3.66
N ARG A 40 -41.31 9.89 -2.34
CA ARG A 40 -40.07 9.52 -1.62
C ARG A 40 -39.69 8.04 -1.76
N GLN A 41 -40.61 7.19 -2.20
CA GLN A 41 -40.36 5.77 -2.42
C GLN A 41 -39.94 5.53 -3.88
N PRO A 42 -38.79 4.90 -4.16
CA PRO A 42 -38.28 4.72 -5.53
C PRO A 42 -39.18 3.80 -6.37
N GLU A 43 -39.88 2.86 -5.75
CA GLU A 43 -40.82 1.94 -6.41
C GLU A 43 -41.96 2.68 -7.13
N ASN A 44 -42.45 3.79 -6.56
CA ASN A 44 -43.52 4.59 -7.14
C ASN A 44 -43.07 5.36 -8.40
N LEU A 45 -41.77 5.65 -8.54
CA LEU A 45 -41.23 6.25 -9.77
C LEU A 45 -41.22 5.25 -10.94
N TYR A 46 -40.98 3.97 -10.67
CA TYR A 46 -41.12 2.91 -11.67
C TYR A 46 -42.58 2.77 -12.13
N LEU A 47 -43.55 2.79 -11.22
CA LEU A 47 -44.98 2.76 -11.56
C LEU A 47 -45.40 3.95 -12.45
N VAL A 48 -44.90 5.17 -12.17
CA VAL A 48 -45.13 6.32 -13.06
C VAL A 48 -44.48 6.12 -14.43
N SER A 49 -43.27 5.55 -14.50
CA SER A 49 -42.61 5.29 -15.80
C SER A 49 -43.39 4.31 -16.67
N LEU A 50 -43.94 3.23 -16.08
CA LEU A 50 -44.80 2.25 -16.74
C LEU A 50 -46.12 2.87 -17.21
N ALA A 51 -46.79 3.64 -16.36
CA ALA A 51 -48.01 4.35 -16.72
C ALA A 51 -47.79 5.33 -17.89
N VAL A 52 -46.65 6.04 -17.92
CA VAL A 52 -46.29 6.94 -19.03
C VAL A 52 -45.99 6.18 -20.32
N SER A 53 -45.31 5.02 -20.28
CA SER A 53 -45.10 4.21 -21.49
C SER A 53 -46.42 3.69 -22.06
N ASP A 54 -47.35 3.25 -21.21
CA ASP A 54 -48.66 2.74 -21.65
C ASP A 54 -49.54 3.85 -22.27
N LEU A 55 -49.49 5.08 -21.73
CA LEU A 55 -50.14 6.25 -22.32
C LEU A 55 -49.59 6.56 -23.73
N LEU A 56 -48.27 6.40 -23.96
CA LEU A 56 -47.66 6.60 -25.27
C LEU A 56 -48.02 5.49 -26.27
N VAL A 57 -48.01 4.23 -25.84
CA VAL A 57 -48.36 3.07 -26.69
C VAL A 57 -49.83 3.12 -27.11
N SER A 58 -50.73 3.47 -26.20
CA SER A 58 -52.17 3.61 -26.51
C SER A 58 -52.45 4.80 -27.46
N ALA A 59 -51.75 5.93 -27.31
CA ALA A 59 -51.82 7.05 -28.24
C ALA A 59 -51.34 6.67 -29.66
N LEU A 60 -50.25 5.91 -29.78
CA LEU A 60 -49.78 5.38 -31.07
C LEU A 60 -50.74 4.36 -31.68
N GLY A 61 -51.37 3.51 -30.86
CA GLY A 61 -52.39 2.55 -31.32
C GLY A 61 -53.60 3.22 -31.98
N MET A 62 -54.08 4.34 -31.41
CA MET A 62 -55.15 5.16 -32.00
C MET A 62 -54.77 5.75 -33.37
N ALA A 63 -53.51 6.16 -33.54
CA ALA A 63 -52.99 6.68 -34.82
C ALA A 63 -52.81 5.57 -35.89
N ALA A 64 -52.51 4.33 -35.49
CA ALA A 64 -52.41 3.20 -36.41
C ALA A 64 -53.80 2.72 -36.89
N ALA A 65 -54.78 2.63 -35.97
CA ALA A 65 -56.13 2.17 -36.27
C ALA A 65 -56.86 3.05 -37.32
N THR A 66 -56.62 4.36 -37.30
CA THR A 66 -57.22 5.31 -38.26
C THR A 66 -56.67 5.17 -39.68
N ARG A 67 -55.38 4.82 -39.85
CA ARG A 67 -54.76 4.61 -41.17
C ARG A 67 -55.20 3.31 -41.85
N LEU A 68 -55.39 2.24 -41.07
CA LEU A 68 -55.76 0.90 -41.57
C LEU A 68 -57.06 0.86 -42.39
N ARG A 69 -57.98 1.81 -42.19
CA ARG A 69 -59.25 1.89 -42.94
C ARG A 69 -59.08 2.29 -44.42
N THR A 70 -57.92 2.79 -44.82
CA THR A 70 -57.68 3.35 -46.17
C THR A 70 -57.09 2.38 -47.20
N LEU A 71 -56.61 1.20 -46.77
CA LEU A 71 -55.83 0.28 -47.62
C LEU A 71 -56.63 -0.88 -48.24
N LEU A 72 -57.93 -0.98 -48.02
CA LEU A 72 -58.75 -2.13 -48.43
C LEU A 72 -59.57 -1.86 -49.71
N ALA A 73 -58.89 -1.79 -50.85
CA ALA A 73 -59.50 -1.81 -52.19
C ALA A 73 -58.78 -2.82 -53.13
N PRO A 74 -59.47 -3.72 -53.86
CA PRO A 74 -58.83 -4.86 -54.52
C PRO A 74 -58.55 -4.66 -56.02
N ALA A 75 -57.43 -5.22 -56.51
CA ALA A 75 -57.11 -5.34 -57.94
C ALA A 75 -56.62 -6.76 -58.32
N LYS A 76 -56.84 -7.15 -59.59
CA LYS A 76 -56.83 -8.54 -60.08
C LYS A 76 -55.48 -9.00 -60.68
N ARG A 77 -55.23 -10.32 -60.72
CA ARG A 77 -54.12 -10.98 -61.44
C ARG A 77 -54.53 -11.44 -62.85
N ALA A 78 -53.56 -11.58 -63.76
CA ALA A 78 -53.68 -12.27 -65.05
C ALA A 78 -52.41 -13.12 -65.34
N PRO A 79 -52.50 -14.24 -66.08
CA PRO A 79 -51.37 -15.13 -66.37
C PRO A 79 -50.70 -14.86 -67.73
N MET A 80 -49.45 -15.34 -67.91
CA MET A 80 -48.69 -15.25 -69.16
C MET A 80 -48.33 -16.65 -69.68
N LEU A 81 -48.49 -16.86 -71.01
CA LEU A 81 -48.13 -18.09 -71.72
C LEU A 81 -46.68 -18.03 -72.22
N LEU A 82 -46.05 -19.20 -72.35
CA LEU A 82 -44.63 -19.32 -72.71
C LEU A 82 -44.48 -20.31 -73.88
N SER A 83 -43.94 -19.86 -75.01
CA SER A 83 -43.59 -20.70 -76.16
C SER A 83 -42.08 -20.95 -76.20
N THR A 84 -41.66 -22.11 -76.70
CA THR A 84 -40.24 -22.48 -76.81
C THR A 84 -39.93 -23.08 -78.18
N GLN A 85 -38.72 -22.84 -78.68
CA GLN A 85 -38.10 -23.59 -79.77
C GLN A 85 -36.66 -23.95 -79.39
N ARG A 86 -36.17 -25.07 -79.93
CA ARG A 86 -34.84 -25.64 -79.67
C ARG A 86 -34.09 -25.82 -80.99
N ASN A 87 -32.76 -25.71 -80.96
CA ASN A 87 -31.82 -26.17 -82.00
C ASN A 87 -30.53 -26.70 -81.33
N SER A 88 -29.69 -27.44 -82.07
CA SER A 88 -28.49 -28.14 -81.59
C SER A 88 -27.47 -28.34 -82.74
N HIS A 89 -26.19 -28.71 -82.54
CA HIS A 89 -25.46 -29.20 -81.36
C HIS A 89 -24.07 -28.54 -81.22
N THR A 90 -23.59 -28.40 -79.98
CA THR A 90 -22.16 -28.33 -79.60
C THR A 90 -21.95 -29.16 -78.33
N ILE A 91 -20.91 -29.99 -78.26
CA ILE A 91 -20.54 -30.63 -76.99
C ILE A 91 -19.91 -29.55 -76.11
N TRP A 92 -20.62 -29.19 -75.06
CA TRP A 92 -20.23 -28.12 -74.15
C TRP A 92 -19.17 -28.63 -73.15
N TYR A 93 -18.07 -27.89 -73.04
CA TYR A 93 -17.07 -28.06 -71.99
C TYR A 93 -17.29 -26.99 -70.91
N PRO A 94 -16.94 -27.27 -69.64
CA PRO A 94 -16.99 -26.28 -68.58
C PRO A 94 -15.99 -25.14 -68.84
N ASP A 95 -16.51 -23.98 -69.25
CA ASP A 95 -15.74 -22.75 -69.39
C ASP A 95 -15.20 -22.28 -68.02
N ALA A 96 -14.21 -21.38 -68.03
CA ALA A 96 -13.64 -20.83 -66.80
C ALA A 96 -14.67 -20.12 -65.89
N GLU A 97 -15.82 -19.68 -66.42
CA GLU A 97 -16.93 -19.19 -65.62
C GLU A 97 -17.63 -20.32 -64.85
N PHE A 98 -17.96 -21.42 -65.52
CA PHE A 98 -18.49 -22.62 -64.86
C PHE A 98 -17.48 -23.19 -63.86
N GLU A 99 -16.21 -23.32 -64.23
CA GLU A 99 -15.18 -23.74 -63.26
C GLU A 99 -15.09 -22.81 -62.05
N ARG A 100 -15.32 -21.49 -62.20
CA ARG A 100 -15.37 -20.58 -61.03
C ARG A 100 -16.60 -20.82 -60.17
N GLU A 101 -17.76 -21.10 -60.78
CA GLU A 101 -18.95 -21.48 -60.02
C GLU A 101 -18.71 -22.71 -59.15
N PHE A 102 -17.97 -23.71 -59.65
CA PHE A 102 -17.64 -24.91 -58.88
C PHE A 102 -16.42 -24.74 -57.96
N LYS A 103 -15.36 -24.03 -58.36
CA LYS A 103 -14.15 -23.77 -57.54
C LYS A 103 -14.40 -22.86 -56.33
N THR A 104 -15.51 -22.11 -56.30
CA THR A 104 -15.96 -21.40 -55.08
C THR A 104 -16.57 -22.32 -54.01
N ALA A 105 -16.62 -23.63 -54.25
CA ALA A 105 -17.01 -24.65 -53.28
C ALA A 105 -16.04 -25.84 -53.34
N GLY A 106 -16.13 -26.74 -52.36
CA GLY A 106 -15.33 -27.96 -52.32
C GLY A 106 -15.75 -29.01 -53.36
N THR A 107 -15.31 -30.25 -53.16
CA THR A 107 -15.62 -31.42 -54.01
C THR A 107 -17.12 -31.75 -54.15
N LEU A 108 -17.97 -31.11 -53.35
CA LEU A 108 -19.40 -30.95 -53.58
C LEU A 108 -19.62 -29.48 -53.95
N GLY A 109 -20.02 -29.23 -55.21
CA GLY A 109 -20.19 -27.86 -55.75
C GLY A 109 -21.18 -27.00 -54.97
N LYS A 110 -21.22 -25.68 -55.27
CA LYS A 110 -22.04 -24.64 -54.59
C LYS A 110 -23.28 -25.23 -53.92
N MET A 111 -23.32 -25.21 -52.59
CA MET A 111 -24.54 -25.48 -51.85
C MET A 111 -25.64 -24.54 -52.36
N TRP A 112 -26.58 -25.09 -53.14
CA TRP A 112 -27.73 -24.37 -53.65
C TRP A 112 -28.71 -24.12 -52.50
N PHE A 113 -28.44 -23.06 -51.73
CA PHE A 113 -29.45 -22.47 -50.88
C PHE A 113 -30.52 -21.81 -51.76
N PRO A 114 -31.82 -22.09 -51.53
CA PRO A 114 -32.87 -21.30 -52.16
C PRO A 114 -32.74 -19.84 -51.68
N PRO A 115 -33.09 -18.83 -52.50
CA PRO A 115 -32.97 -17.44 -52.12
C PRO A 115 -33.76 -17.16 -50.84
N SER A 116 -33.08 -16.62 -49.82
CA SER A 116 -33.61 -16.32 -48.48
C SER A 116 -35.04 -15.76 -48.52
N THR A 117 -36.00 -16.44 -47.90
CA THR A 117 -37.36 -15.89 -47.75
C THR A 117 -37.36 -14.78 -46.70
N GLU A 118 -38.38 -13.92 -46.68
CA GLU A 118 -38.48 -12.83 -45.68
C GLU A 118 -38.48 -13.35 -44.23
N PHE A 119 -38.92 -14.60 -44.01
CA PHE A 119 -38.87 -15.30 -42.73
C PHE A 119 -37.44 -15.70 -42.34
N ASP A 120 -36.65 -16.22 -43.28
CA ASP A 120 -35.24 -16.58 -43.06
C ASP A 120 -34.39 -15.34 -42.70
N ARG A 121 -34.72 -14.18 -43.29
CA ARG A 121 -34.11 -12.88 -42.96
C ARG A 121 -34.38 -12.45 -41.53
N GLN A 122 -35.58 -12.72 -41.02
CA GLN A 122 -35.97 -12.40 -39.64
C GLN A 122 -35.28 -13.32 -38.63
N ILE A 123 -35.05 -14.59 -38.98
CA ILE A 123 -34.26 -15.55 -38.19
C ILE A 123 -32.76 -15.23 -38.26
N GLY A 124 -32.31 -14.53 -39.31
CA GLY A 124 -30.93 -14.05 -39.48
C GLY A 124 -30.03 -15.01 -40.27
N LEU A 125 -30.60 -15.99 -40.97
CA LEU A 125 -29.87 -16.98 -41.76
C LEU A 125 -29.03 -16.33 -42.88
N ASP A 126 -29.48 -15.20 -43.45
CA ASP A 126 -28.72 -14.36 -44.39
C ASP A 126 -27.30 -14.00 -43.92
N LYS A 127 -27.08 -13.84 -42.60
CA LYS A 127 -25.74 -13.56 -42.05
C LYS A 127 -24.84 -14.79 -42.08
N PHE A 128 -25.41 -15.97 -41.86
CA PHE A 128 -24.70 -17.24 -41.90
C PHE A 128 -24.33 -17.60 -43.35
N GLU A 129 -25.27 -17.44 -44.28
CA GLU A 129 -25.04 -17.60 -45.73
C GLU A 129 -23.91 -16.67 -46.23
N LYS A 130 -23.96 -15.38 -45.87
CA LYS A 130 -22.89 -14.42 -46.20
C LYS A 130 -21.54 -14.75 -45.58
N LEU A 131 -21.51 -15.32 -44.37
CA LEU A 131 -20.26 -15.77 -43.74
C LEU A 131 -19.65 -16.95 -44.49
N LEU A 132 -20.46 -17.96 -44.85
CA LEU A 132 -20.00 -19.12 -45.63
C LEU A 132 -19.49 -18.71 -47.02
N LEU A 133 -20.17 -17.80 -47.71
CA LEU A 133 -19.73 -17.27 -49.01
C LEU A 133 -18.41 -16.49 -48.93
N ASN A 134 -18.16 -15.79 -47.82
CA ASN A 134 -16.96 -14.97 -47.63
C ASN A 134 -15.71 -15.76 -47.21
N SER A 135 -15.85 -17.01 -46.75
CA SER A 135 -14.73 -17.88 -46.38
C SER A 135 -14.92 -19.32 -46.91
N PRO A 136 -14.77 -19.57 -48.22
CA PRO A 136 -15.07 -20.86 -48.85
C PRO A 136 -13.98 -21.94 -48.61
N VAL A 137 -13.17 -21.82 -47.56
CA VAL A 137 -11.97 -22.65 -47.34
C VAL A 137 -12.15 -23.56 -46.13
N HIS A 138 -12.50 -24.82 -46.42
CA HIS A 138 -12.05 -25.97 -45.64
C HIS A 138 -10.99 -26.69 -46.46
N SER A 139 -9.76 -26.17 -46.44
CA SER A 139 -8.58 -27.01 -46.57
C SER A 139 -8.36 -27.72 -45.25
N ASP A 140 -7.87 -28.96 -45.27
CA ASP A 140 -7.66 -29.76 -44.05
C ASP A 140 -6.69 -29.07 -43.05
N ASP A 141 -5.81 -28.19 -43.56
CA ASP A 141 -4.88 -27.37 -42.78
C ASP A 141 -5.47 -26.04 -42.23
N PHE A 142 -6.77 -25.74 -42.43
CA PHE A 142 -7.37 -24.47 -41.98
C PHE A 142 -7.61 -24.43 -40.47
N GLN A 143 -6.52 -24.21 -39.72
CA GLN A 143 -6.60 -23.71 -38.35
C GLN A 143 -7.09 -22.26 -38.40
N GLY A 144 -8.38 -22.05 -38.13
CA GLY A 144 -9.00 -20.72 -38.15
C GLY A 144 -8.31 -19.74 -37.21
N LYS A 145 -8.53 -18.43 -37.40
CA LYS A 145 -7.90 -17.36 -36.60
C LYS A 145 -8.10 -17.59 -35.10
N LEU A 146 -7.07 -18.13 -34.44
CA LEU A 146 -7.03 -18.32 -32.99
C LEU A 146 -7.17 -16.96 -32.32
N ARG A 147 -8.31 -16.74 -31.67
CA ARG A 147 -8.50 -15.57 -30.81
C ARG A 147 -7.88 -15.88 -29.47
N GLU A 148 -6.61 -15.51 -29.32
CA GLU A 148 -5.95 -15.45 -28.02
C GLU A 148 -6.80 -14.60 -27.09
N LYS A 149 -7.40 -15.23 -26.08
CA LYS A 149 -8.07 -14.51 -25.00
C LYS A 149 -6.99 -14.08 -24.04
N SER A 150 -6.71 -12.78 -23.98
CA SER A 150 -5.90 -12.21 -22.90
C SER A 150 -6.54 -12.56 -21.56
N LEU A 151 -5.86 -13.36 -20.74
CA LEU A 151 -6.29 -13.64 -19.38
C LEU A 151 -6.17 -12.34 -18.57
N GLU A 152 -7.25 -11.93 -17.91
CA GLU A 152 -7.22 -10.81 -16.97
C GLU A 152 -6.74 -11.32 -15.62
N ASN A 153 -5.54 -10.90 -15.22
CA ASN A 153 -4.98 -11.21 -13.91
C ASN A 153 -5.86 -10.64 -12.79
N MET A 154 -6.02 -11.39 -11.71
CA MET A 154 -6.78 -10.98 -10.54
C MET A 154 -6.13 -9.78 -9.85
N ILE A 155 -6.92 -8.78 -9.47
CA ILE A 155 -6.47 -7.65 -8.66
C ILE A 155 -7.00 -7.84 -7.24
N LEU A 156 -6.10 -8.10 -6.30
CA LEU A 156 -6.41 -8.28 -4.88
C LEU A 156 -6.01 -7.03 -4.09
N ASN A 157 -6.96 -6.48 -3.34
CA ASN A 157 -6.71 -5.39 -2.40
C ASN A 157 -6.38 -5.97 -1.02
N PHE A 158 -5.12 -5.96 -0.62
CA PHE A 158 -4.72 -6.16 0.76
C PHE A 158 -5.13 -4.92 1.55
N GLY A 159 -6.14 -5.06 2.41
CA GLY A 159 -6.80 -3.93 3.06
C GLY A 159 -6.04 -3.40 4.29
N PRO A 160 -6.26 -2.12 4.68
CA PRO A 160 -5.59 -1.52 5.85
C PRO A 160 -5.92 -2.14 7.21
N GLN A 161 -6.85 -3.09 7.28
CA GLN A 161 -7.28 -3.77 8.51
C GLN A 161 -6.67 -5.18 8.65
N HIS A 162 -5.71 -5.56 7.79
CA HIS A 162 -5.08 -6.87 7.84
C HIS A 162 -4.01 -6.94 8.97
N PRO A 163 -3.94 -8.01 9.79
CA PRO A 163 -2.96 -8.12 10.87
C PRO A 163 -1.50 -7.93 10.41
N ALA A 164 -1.09 -8.65 9.36
CA ALA A 164 0.24 -8.54 8.74
C ALA A 164 0.50 -7.24 7.96
N ALA A 165 -0.39 -6.24 8.06
CA ALA A 165 -0.11 -4.88 7.60
C ALA A 165 0.57 -4.02 8.67
N HIS A 166 0.79 -4.54 9.90
CA HIS A 166 1.45 -3.90 11.05
C HIS A 166 1.16 -2.40 11.21
N GLY A 167 -0.13 -2.06 11.13
CA GLY A 167 -0.58 -0.68 11.04
C GLY A 167 -1.59 -0.54 9.92
N VAL A 168 -1.37 0.41 9.01
CA VAL A 168 -2.38 0.89 8.07
C VAL A 168 -1.78 0.97 6.66
N LEU A 169 -1.53 -0.20 6.05
CA LEU A 169 -1.03 -0.33 4.68
C LEU A 169 -2.11 -0.86 3.73
N ARG A 170 -2.21 -0.27 2.53
CA ARG A 170 -3.01 -0.82 1.43
C ARG A 170 -2.10 -1.27 0.31
N LEU A 171 -1.94 -2.58 0.11
CA LEU A 171 -1.25 -3.13 -1.07
C LEU A 171 -2.26 -3.56 -2.12
N VAL A 172 -2.12 -3.07 -3.35
CA VAL A 172 -2.85 -3.56 -4.51
C VAL A 172 -1.95 -4.54 -5.24
N LEU A 173 -2.31 -5.83 -5.19
CA LEU A 173 -1.56 -6.92 -5.81
C LEU A 173 -2.24 -7.33 -7.13
N LYS A 174 -1.47 -7.39 -8.22
CA LYS A 174 -1.88 -8.04 -9.47
C LYS A 174 -1.29 -9.46 -9.49
N LEU A 175 -2.17 -10.44 -9.56
CA LEU A 175 -1.89 -11.86 -9.31
C LEU A 175 -2.20 -12.73 -10.54
N GLU A 176 -1.29 -13.63 -10.88
CA GLU A 176 -1.55 -14.73 -11.81
C GLU A 176 -1.60 -16.04 -11.00
N GLY A 177 -2.82 -16.52 -10.74
CA GLY A 177 -3.03 -17.53 -9.72
C GLY A 177 -2.59 -17.02 -8.34
N GLU A 178 -1.56 -17.66 -7.79
CA GLU A 178 -0.96 -17.32 -6.49
C GLU A 178 0.31 -16.46 -6.61
N VAL A 179 0.81 -16.22 -7.82
CA VAL A 179 2.08 -15.53 -8.09
C VAL A 179 1.87 -14.02 -8.23
N VAL A 180 2.69 -13.24 -7.54
CA VAL A 180 2.65 -11.78 -7.58
C VAL A 180 3.42 -11.24 -8.78
N ILE A 181 2.72 -10.58 -9.70
CA ILE A 181 3.34 -9.91 -10.87
C ILE A 181 3.61 -8.43 -10.60
N LYS A 182 2.75 -7.80 -9.79
CA LYS A 182 2.88 -6.38 -9.45
C LYS A 182 2.30 -6.10 -8.08
N ALA A 183 3.11 -5.60 -7.15
CA ALA A 183 2.65 -4.99 -5.91
C ALA A 183 2.69 -3.45 -6.01
N ILE A 184 1.60 -2.78 -5.66
CA ILE A 184 1.53 -1.31 -5.56
C ILE A 184 1.17 -0.95 -4.11
N PRO A 185 2.09 -0.40 -3.31
CA PRO A 185 1.77 0.13 -2.00
C PRO A 185 1.12 1.50 -2.11
N HIS A 186 -0.08 1.64 -1.54
CA HIS A 186 -0.68 2.93 -1.24
C HIS A 186 -0.39 3.26 0.23
N ILE A 187 0.42 4.30 0.40
CA ILE A 187 0.82 4.90 1.67
C ILE A 187 0.13 6.26 1.85
N GLY A 188 0.42 6.97 2.95
CA GLY A 188 -0.18 8.26 3.31
C GLY A 188 -1.43 8.15 4.18
N LEU A 189 -1.78 6.95 4.67
CA LEU A 189 -2.94 6.73 5.55
C LEU A 189 -2.67 7.19 6.99
N LEU A 190 -1.39 7.31 7.39
CA LEU A 190 -0.97 7.86 8.68
C LEU A 190 -0.33 9.25 8.55
N HIS A 191 -0.34 9.87 7.36
CA HIS A 191 0.37 11.13 7.12
C HIS A 191 -0.22 12.28 7.95
N ARG A 192 0.65 12.92 8.75
CA ARG A 192 0.28 13.99 9.71
C ARG A 192 0.89 15.35 9.38
N ALA A 193 1.58 15.48 8.24
CA ALA A 193 2.37 16.65 7.86
C ALA A 193 3.31 17.13 8.99
N THR A 194 3.99 16.16 9.62
CA THR A 194 4.92 16.34 10.75
C THR A 194 6.00 17.37 10.43
N GLU A 195 6.64 17.24 9.27
CA GLU A 195 7.64 18.20 8.77
C GLU A 195 7.08 19.63 8.69
N LYS A 196 5.81 19.79 8.30
CA LYS A 196 5.16 21.11 8.22
C LYS A 196 4.81 21.68 9.60
N LEU A 197 4.46 20.83 10.56
CA LEU A 197 4.24 21.25 11.94
C LEU A 197 5.55 21.70 12.60
N ILE A 198 6.67 21.04 12.28
CA ILE A 198 8.01 21.39 12.79
C ILE A 198 8.40 22.82 12.38
N GLU A 199 8.15 23.25 11.14
CA GLU A 199 8.43 24.62 10.65
C GLU A 199 7.76 25.75 11.48
N HIS A 200 6.68 25.44 12.20
CA HIS A 200 5.95 26.42 13.02
C HIS A 200 6.39 26.44 14.49
N LYS A 201 7.20 25.47 14.93
CA LYS A 201 7.65 25.25 16.32
C LYS A 201 9.11 25.65 16.52
N THR A 202 9.53 25.84 17.77
CA THR A 202 10.96 25.99 18.10
C THR A 202 11.63 24.62 18.13
N TYR A 203 12.97 24.55 18.03
CA TYR A 203 13.72 23.28 18.08
C TYR A 203 13.35 22.39 19.29
N THR A 204 13.17 23.00 20.47
CA THR A 204 12.78 22.30 21.70
C THR A 204 11.34 21.77 21.68
N GLN A 205 10.43 22.47 21.00
CA GLN A 205 9.04 22.05 20.81
C GLN A 205 8.87 21.07 19.64
N ALA A 206 9.82 21.05 18.70
CA ALA A 206 9.83 20.15 17.55
C ALA A 206 10.32 18.74 17.91
N LEU A 207 11.17 18.61 18.92
CA LEU A 207 11.77 17.33 19.31
C LEU A 207 10.76 16.19 19.52
N PRO A 208 9.63 16.36 20.24
CA PRO A 208 8.67 15.27 20.49
C PRO A 208 7.91 14.76 19.25
N TYR A 209 8.11 15.36 18.06
CA TYR A 209 7.66 14.75 16.82
C TYR A 209 8.54 13.55 16.45
N PHE A 210 9.84 13.58 16.72
CA PHE A 210 10.80 12.53 16.37
C PHE A 210 10.53 11.23 17.15
N ASP A 211 10.20 11.31 18.44
CA ASP A 211 9.80 10.18 19.28
C ASP A 211 8.57 9.42 18.73
N ARG A 212 7.81 10.05 17.82
CA ARG A 212 6.51 9.59 17.30
C ARG A 212 6.53 9.17 15.82
N LEU A 213 7.69 9.26 15.15
CA LEU A 213 7.90 8.80 13.78
C LEU A 213 8.03 7.27 13.79
N ASP A 214 9.25 6.76 13.99
CA ASP A 214 9.41 5.39 14.46
C ASP A 214 9.16 5.35 15.97
N TYR A 215 7.92 5.07 16.35
CA TYR A 215 7.49 4.93 17.74
C TYR A 215 8.06 3.68 18.44
N VAL A 216 8.87 2.87 17.76
CA VAL A 216 9.60 1.73 18.35
C VAL A 216 11.03 2.12 18.73
N SER A 217 11.68 3.04 18.00
CA SER A 217 13.04 3.53 18.33
C SER A 217 13.10 5.02 18.71
N MET A 218 12.35 5.38 19.75
CA MET A 218 12.16 6.77 20.21
C MET A 218 13.48 7.52 20.43
N MET A 219 14.38 6.98 21.27
CA MET A 219 15.65 7.62 21.65
C MET A 219 16.59 7.82 20.46
N CYS A 220 16.59 6.89 19.49
CA CYS A 220 17.41 7.00 18.28
C CYS A 220 16.94 8.19 17.41
N ASN A 221 15.63 8.39 17.27
CA ASN A 221 15.10 9.53 16.51
C ASN A 221 15.41 10.87 17.21
N GLU A 222 15.31 10.91 18.55
CA GLU A 222 15.72 12.06 19.37
C GLU A 222 17.23 12.36 19.20
N GLN A 223 18.07 11.31 19.18
CA GLN A 223 19.52 11.40 18.94
C GLN A 223 19.86 11.94 17.55
N ALA A 224 19.16 11.48 16.50
CA ALA A 224 19.37 11.99 15.14
C ALA A 224 19.08 13.49 15.02
N PHE A 225 17.96 13.94 15.60
CA PHE A 225 17.59 15.36 15.58
C PHE A 225 18.53 16.22 16.43
N SER A 226 18.90 15.75 17.62
CA SER A 226 19.82 16.48 18.50
C SER A 226 21.21 16.63 17.88
N LEU A 227 21.79 15.56 17.30
CA LEU A 227 23.06 15.63 16.57
C LEU A 227 22.99 16.57 15.35
N ALA A 228 21.87 16.60 14.62
CA ALA A 228 21.67 17.52 13.49
C ALA A 228 21.64 19.00 13.93
N VAL A 229 21.08 19.31 15.10
CA VAL A 229 21.06 20.65 15.69
C VAL A 229 22.42 21.01 16.31
N GLU A 230 23.07 20.08 17.01
CA GLU A 230 24.39 20.27 17.63
C GLU A 230 25.47 20.57 16.58
N LYS A 231 25.40 19.90 15.42
CA LYS A 231 26.26 20.18 14.25
C LYS A 231 26.03 21.55 13.62
N LEU A 232 24.82 22.13 13.71
CA LEU A 232 24.53 23.50 13.27
C LEU A 232 24.96 24.55 14.30
N LEU A 233 24.90 24.22 15.60
CA LEU A 233 25.37 25.07 16.68
C LEU A 233 26.90 25.08 16.82
N GLY A 234 27.59 24.02 16.36
CA GLY A 234 29.04 23.88 16.50
C GLY A 234 29.47 23.57 17.93
N ILE A 235 28.68 22.77 18.66
CA ILE A 235 28.85 22.50 20.09
C ILE A 235 29.18 21.02 20.32
N ASP A 236 30.20 20.77 21.15
CA ASP A 236 30.53 19.44 21.66
C ASP A 236 29.81 19.12 22.96
N ILE A 237 29.30 17.89 23.05
CA ILE A 237 28.58 17.33 24.20
C ILE A 237 29.58 16.80 25.25
N PRO A 238 29.35 16.94 26.57
CA PRO A 238 30.21 16.33 27.58
C PRO A 238 30.26 14.79 27.48
N PRO A 239 31.37 14.15 27.91
CA PRO A 239 31.59 12.72 27.67
C PRO A 239 30.54 11.83 28.34
N ARG A 240 30.10 12.15 29.57
CA ARG A 240 29.05 11.37 30.27
C ARG A 240 27.76 11.30 29.48
N ALA A 241 27.33 12.41 28.87
CA ALA A 241 26.14 12.44 28.03
C ALA A 241 26.29 11.62 26.75
N LYS A 242 27.49 11.58 26.14
CA LYS A 242 27.79 10.70 24.99
C LYS A 242 27.63 9.22 25.36
N TYR A 243 28.17 8.79 26.51
CA TYR A 243 28.01 7.42 27.03
C TYR A 243 26.56 7.06 27.39
N ILE A 244 25.80 8.00 27.97
CA ILE A 244 24.37 7.80 28.26
C ILE A 244 23.56 7.66 26.96
N ARG A 245 23.84 8.48 25.94
CA ARG A 245 23.21 8.38 24.61
C ARG A 245 23.51 7.04 23.94
N THR A 246 24.76 6.56 23.93
CA THR A 246 25.08 5.25 23.34
C THR A 246 24.42 4.09 24.10
N LEU A 247 24.38 4.16 25.44
CA LEU A 247 23.72 3.14 26.27
C LEU A 247 22.21 3.06 25.96
N PHE A 248 21.48 4.18 25.94
CA PHE A 248 20.05 4.16 25.58
C PHE A 248 19.81 3.89 24.10
N GLY A 249 20.74 4.27 23.21
CA GLY A 249 20.69 3.92 21.79
C GLY A 249 20.70 2.41 21.57
N GLU A 250 21.59 1.67 22.24
CA GLU A 250 21.65 0.21 22.13
C GLU A 250 20.53 -0.52 22.90
N LEU A 251 20.06 0.00 24.05
CA LEU A 251 18.82 -0.51 24.69
C LEU A 251 17.61 -0.35 23.75
N THR A 252 17.53 0.79 23.05
CA THR A 252 16.50 1.06 22.04
C THR A 252 16.67 0.18 20.79
N ARG A 253 17.91 -0.19 20.43
CA ARG A 253 18.19 -1.18 19.37
C ARG A 253 17.65 -2.56 19.73
N ILE A 254 17.93 -3.05 20.94
CA ILE A 254 17.37 -4.31 21.44
C ILE A 254 15.84 -4.26 21.43
N GLN A 255 15.23 -3.18 21.95
CA GLN A 255 13.78 -3.00 21.92
C GLN A 255 13.19 -3.11 20.50
N ASN A 256 13.84 -2.51 19.49
CA ASN A 256 13.35 -2.54 18.11
C ASN A 256 13.56 -3.91 17.44
N HIS A 257 14.71 -4.56 17.67
CA HIS A 257 14.94 -5.92 17.15
C HIS A 257 14.02 -6.96 17.79
N ILE A 258 13.72 -6.86 19.10
CA ILE A 258 12.68 -7.67 19.76
C ILE A 258 11.35 -7.50 19.02
N MET A 259 10.93 -6.25 18.77
CA MET A 259 9.68 -5.96 18.06
C MET A 259 9.70 -6.59 16.66
N GLY A 260 10.66 -6.21 15.81
CA GLY A 260 10.71 -6.64 14.41
C GLY A 260 10.87 -8.16 14.24
N ILE A 261 11.63 -8.85 15.09
CA ILE A 261 11.74 -10.31 15.04
C ILE A 261 10.43 -10.97 15.44
N THR A 262 9.84 -10.55 16.57
CA THR A 262 8.65 -11.23 17.11
C THR A 262 7.36 -10.93 16.34
N THR A 263 7.21 -9.74 15.76
CA THR A 263 6.07 -9.45 14.89
C THR A 263 6.18 -10.19 13.55
N HIS A 264 7.38 -10.26 12.96
CA HIS A 264 7.64 -11.10 11.79
C HIS A 264 7.41 -12.60 12.07
N ALA A 265 7.78 -13.08 13.26
CA ALA A 265 7.47 -14.44 13.71
C ALA A 265 5.96 -14.68 13.83
N LEU A 266 5.23 -13.74 14.45
CA LEU A 266 3.78 -13.79 14.62
C LEU A 266 3.03 -13.79 13.28
N ASP A 267 3.48 -12.99 12.31
CA ASP A 267 2.92 -12.90 10.95
C ASP A 267 3.05 -14.20 10.15
N ILE A 268 4.16 -14.92 10.32
CA ILE A 268 4.37 -16.26 9.73
C ILE A 268 3.60 -17.33 10.51
N GLY A 269 3.21 -17.07 11.76
CA GLY A 269 2.33 -17.90 12.60
C GLY A 269 2.94 -18.38 13.93
N ALA A 270 4.19 -18.03 14.23
CA ALA A 270 4.86 -18.40 15.48
C ALA A 270 4.50 -17.42 16.61
N MET A 271 3.44 -17.72 17.36
CA MET A 271 2.92 -16.83 18.40
C MET A 271 3.71 -16.83 19.73
N THR A 272 4.43 -17.90 20.09
CA THR A 272 5.05 -18.00 21.42
C THR A 272 6.22 -17.05 21.67
N PRO A 273 7.17 -16.80 20.74
CA PRO A 273 8.31 -15.91 21.01
C PRO A 273 7.90 -14.46 21.27
N PHE A 274 6.75 -14.04 20.72
CA PHE A 274 6.16 -12.73 20.94
C PHE A 274 5.88 -12.46 22.41
N PHE A 275 5.24 -13.41 23.11
CA PHE A 275 4.91 -13.23 24.53
C PHE A 275 6.16 -13.26 25.42
N TRP A 276 7.15 -14.10 25.11
CA TRP A 276 8.39 -14.20 25.89
C TRP A 276 9.22 -12.91 25.81
N MET A 277 9.53 -12.43 24.60
CA MET A 277 10.37 -11.23 24.46
C MET A 277 9.62 -9.94 24.82
N PHE A 278 8.28 -9.93 24.82
CA PHE A 278 7.52 -8.77 25.30
C PHE A 278 7.61 -8.61 26.83
N GLU A 279 7.89 -9.67 27.60
CA GLU A 279 8.26 -9.54 29.03
C GLU A 279 9.58 -8.78 29.19
N GLU A 280 10.60 -9.13 28.39
CA GLU A 280 11.89 -8.43 28.39
C GLU A 280 11.77 -6.99 27.89
N ARG A 281 10.91 -6.75 26.90
CA ARG A 281 10.59 -5.40 26.42
C ARG A 281 9.88 -4.55 27.49
N GLU A 282 9.07 -5.14 28.35
CA GLU A 282 8.44 -4.44 29.47
C GLU A 282 9.48 -3.96 30.49
N LYS A 283 10.51 -4.76 30.78
CA LYS A 283 11.65 -4.38 31.64
C LYS A 283 12.44 -3.21 31.05
N LEU A 284 12.64 -3.19 29.73
CA LEU A 284 13.24 -2.05 29.01
C LEU A 284 12.38 -0.77 29.08
N PHE A 285 11.05 -0.90 29.06
CA PHE A 285 10.16 0.23 29.28
C PHE A 285 10.21 0.75 30.72
N GLU A 286 10.43 -0.11 31.73
CA GLU A 286 10.64 0.32 33.11
C GLU A 286 11.91 1.17 33.25
N PHE A 287 13.02 0.80 32.59
CA PHE A 287 14.22 1.64 32.55
C PHE A 287 13.94 3.00 31.91
N SER A 288 13.21 3.02 30.79
CA SER A 288 12.81 4.27 30.12
C SER A 288 11.91 5.15 31.00
N GLU A 289 11.00 4.55 31.76
CA GLU A 289 10.11 5.22 32.70
C GLU A 289 10.86 5.79 33.91
N ARG A 290 11.78 5.03 34.52
CA ARG A 290 12.62 5.52 35.64
C ARG A 290 13.48 6.72 35.24
N VAL A 291 13.89 6.79 33.98
CA VAL A 291 14.79 7.82 33.44
C VAL A 291 14.06 9.07 32.96
N SER A 292 12.89 8.91 32.33
CA SER A 292 12.17 10.01 31.67
C SER A 292 10.78 10.32 32.26
N GLY A 293 10.27 9.47 33.15
CA GLY A 293 8.89 9.50 33.63
C GLY A 293 7.86 9.00 32.60
N ALA A 294 8.30 8.53 31.43
CA ALA A 294 7.45 8.03 30.36
C ALA A 294 7.98 6.69 29.82
N ARG A 295 7.07 5.76 29.53
CA ARG A 295 7.43 4.41 29.06
C ARG A 295 7.91 4.35 27.61
N MET A 296 7.36 5.19 26.72
CA MET A 296 7.71 5.20 25.29
C MET A 296 8.30 6.56 24.86
N HIS A 297 7.46 7.59 24.71
CA HIS A 297 7.92 8.90 24.25
C HIS A 297 8.61 9.65 25.39
N ALA A 298 9.94 9.60 25.41
CA ALA A 298 10.75 10.01 26.55
C ALA A 298 11.14 11.50 26.53
N ASN A 299 11.44 12.08 25.34
CA ASN A 299 11.97 13.45 25.20
C ASN A 299 13.16 13.68 26.16
N TYR A 300 14.08 12.71 26.15
CA TYR A 300 15.19 12.57 27.08
C TYR A 300 16.51 12.99 26.44
N VAL A 301 16.76 12.59 25.19
CA VAL A 301 17.90 13.05 24.41
C VAL A 301 17.55 14.41 23.81
N ARG A 302 18.36 15.43 24.06
CA ARG A 302 18.06 16.82 23.64
C ARG A 302 19.29 17.52 23.06
N PRO A 303 19.14 18.50 22.15
CA PRO A 303 20.24 19.36 21.74
C PRO A 303 20.95 19.95 22.97
N GLY A 304 22.27 19.76 23.06
CA GLY A 304 23.09 20.10 24.22
C GLY A 304 23.26 18.97 25.25
N GLY A 305 23.01 17.71 24.89
CA GLY A 305 23.23 16.53 25.74
C GLY A 305 21.97 15.74 26.11
N VAL A 306 21.67 15.66 27.40
CA VAL A 306 20.61 14.81 27.96
C VAL A 306 19.75 15.59 28.97
N ALA A 307 18.46 15.28 29.06
CA ALA A 307 17.50 16.05 29.87
C ALA A 307 17.80 16.01 31.37
N TRP A 308 18.02 14.82 31.93
CA TRP A 308 18.30 14.54 33.36
C TRP A 308 19.35 13.42 33.49
N ASP A 309 20.02 13.30 34.64
CA ASP A 309 21.02 12.25 34.85
C ASP A 309 20.33 10.93 35.22
N LEU A 310 21.07 9.82 35.15
CA LEU A 310 20.58 8.52 35.57
C LEU A 310 20.21 8.55 37.08
N PRO A 311 19.04 8.00 37.47
CA PRO A 311 18.72 7.79 38.88
C PRO A 311 19.69 6.77 39.51
N LEU A 312 19.96 6.95 40.80
CA LEU A 312 20.86 6.07 41.58
C LEU A 312 20.33 4.63 41.58
N GLY A 313 21.23 3.65 41.38
CA GLY A 313 20.92 2.21 41.31
C GLY A 313 20.54 1.68 39.93
N LEU A 314 20.16 2.54 38.97
CA LEU A 314 19.71 2.07 37.65
C LEU A 314 20.79 1.31 36.87
N MET A 315 22.07 1.68 37.01
CA MET A 315 23.17 0.97 36.33
C MET A 315 23.28 -0.48 36.79
N ASP A 316 23.04 -0.73 38.07
CA ASP A 316 23.07 -2.07 38.66
C ASP A 316 21.89 -2.91 38.14
N ASP A 317 20.69 -2.33 38.06
CA ASP A 317 19.50 -3.00 37.50
C ASP A 317 19.64 -3.33 36.00
N ILE A 318 20.25 -2.43 35.21
CA ILE A 318 20.54 -2.69 33.79
C ILE A 318 21.59 -3.80 33.64
N TYR A 319 22.61 -3.83 34.50
CA TYR A 319 23.60 -4.92 34.53
C TYR A 319 22.93 -6.26 34.86
N ASP A 320 22.09 -6.28 35.89
CA ASP A 320 21.36 -7.47 36.35
C ASP A 320 20.40 -8.03 35.30
N TRP A 321 19.85 -7.17 34.44
CA TRP A 321 19.08 -7.56 33.26
C TRP A 321 19.99 -8.05 32.12
N ALA A 322 21.06 -7.32 31.80
CA ALA A 322 21.98 -7.64 30.69
C ALA A 322 22.71 -8.97 30.87
N VAL A 323 22.92 -9.44 32.11
CA VAL A 323 23.49 -10.77 32.41
C VAL A 323 22.49 -11.90 32.10
N LYS A 324 21.18 -11.65 32.23
CA LYS A 324 20.11 -12.65 32.06
C LYS A 324 19.56 -12.68 30.63
N PHE A 325 19.58 -11.55 29.92
CA PHE A 325 19.03 -11.44 28.57
C PHE A 325 19.64 -12.37 27.50
N PRO A 326 20.94 -12.78 27.53
CA PRO A 326 21.48 -13.78 26.61
C PRO A 326 20.69 -15.09 26.60
N GLU A 327 20.29 -15.61 27.75
CA GLU A 327 19.51 -16.85 27.88
C GLU A 327 18.17 -16.74 27.14
N ARG A 328 17.54 -15.56 27.15
CA ARG A 328 16.31 -15.27 26.40
C ARG A 328 16.51 -15.17 24.88
N ILE A 329 17.69 -14.72 24.44
CA ILE A 329 18.05 -14.74 23.02
C ILE A 329 18.23 -16.19 22.55
N ASP A 330 18.91 -17.01 23.36
CA ASP A 330 19.18 -18.41 23.03
C ASP A 330 17.87 -19.24 23.02
N GLU A 331 16.96 -19.05 23.99
CA GLU A 331 15.59 -19.60 23.97
C GLU A 331 14.79 -19.23 22.70
N LEU A 332 14.98 -18.02 22.17
CA LEU A 332 14.35 -17.57 20.93
C LEU A 332 14.98 -18.20 19.69
N GLU A 333 16.31 -18.38 19.66
CA GLU A 333 16.99 -19.07 18.57
C GLU A 333 16.63 -20.55 18.50
N ASP A 334 16.58 -21.25 19.63
CA ASP A 334 16.20 -22.68 19.70
C ASP A 334 14.83 -22.93 19.05
N MET A 335 13.87 -22.01 19.24
CA MET A 335 12.51 -22.11 18.71
C MET A 335 12.37 -21.75 17.22
N LEU A 336 13.26 -20.90 16.68
CA LEU A 336 13.13 -20.30 15.35
C LEU A 336 14.30 -20.64 14.42
N THR A 337 15.54 -20.44 14.84
CA THR A 337 16.75 -20.50 14.00
C THR A 337 16.92 -21.86 13.33
N GLU A 338 16.74 -22.96 14.05
CA GLU A 338 16.85 -24.31 13.49
C GLU A 338 15.57 -24.84 12.84
N ASN A 339 14.42 -24.25 13.17
CA ASN A 339 13.10 -24.75 12.83
C ASN A 339 12.88 -24.87 11.31
N ARG A 340 12.60 -26.10 10.85
CA ARG A 340 12.34 -26.41 9.44
C ARG A 340 11.25 -25.55 8.79
N ILE A 341 10.22 -25.16 9.56
CA ILE A 341 9.10 -24.34 9.06
C ILE A 341 9.59 -22.91 8.87
N TRP A 342 10.35 -22.38 9.83
CA TRP A 342 10.94 -21.05 9.74
C TRP A 342 11.87 -20.93 8.54
N LYS A 343 12.80 -21.88 8.40
CA LYS A 343 13.72 -21.98 7.25
C LYS A 343 12.97 -22.03 5.92
N ALA A 344 11.96 -22.90 5.79
CA ALA A 344 11.14 -23.01 4.57
C ALA A 344 10.27 -21.76 4.27
N ARG A 345 10.11 -20.83 5.22
CA ARG A 345 9.34 -19.59 5.08
C ARG A 345 10.23 -18.33 5.04
N THR A 346 11.56 -18.47 5.00
CA THR A 346 12.50 -17.33 5.03
C THR A 346 13.76 -17.50 4.16
N ILE A 347 14.19 -18.73 3.85
CA ILE A 347 15.31 -18.99 2.92
C ILE A 347 14.82 -18.82 1.47
N ASP A 348 15.68 -18.25 0.62
CA ASP A 348 15.45 -17.94 -0.80
C ASP A 348 14.22 -17.03 -1.07
N ILE A 349 13.67 -16.37 -0.04
CA ILE A 349 12.57 -15.40 -0.14
C ILE A 349 13.09 -13.97 -0.02
N GLY A 350 12.57 -13.10 -0.90
CA GLY A 350 12.85 -11.66 -0.88
C GLY A 350 14.31 -11.33 -1.20
N LEU A 351 14.95 -12.13 -2.06
CA LEU A 351 16.33 -11.96 -2.54
C LEU A 351 16.62 -10.53 -3.00
N VAL A 352 17.76 -9.98 -2.58
CA VAL A 352 18.22 -8.64 -2.97
C VAL A 352 19.71 -8.71 -3.29
N ASN A 353 20.07 -8.33 -4.52
CA ASN A 353 21.48 -8.22 -4.93
C ASN A 353 22.13 -6.98 -4.30
N ALA A 354 23.42 -7.06 -3.99
CA ALA A 354 24.21 -5.92 -3.49
C ALA A 354 24.12 -4.67 -4.39
N SER A 355 24.19 -4.82 -5.72
CA SER A 355 24.05 -3.71 -6.67
C SER A 355 22.69 -3.01 -6.55
N ASP A 356 21.64 -3.80 -6.41
CA ASP A 356 20.26 -3.32 -6.45
C ASP A 356 19.92 -2.66 -5.11
N ALA A 357 20.39 -3.22 -4.00
CA ALA A 357 20.29 -2.62 -2.67
C ALA A 357 20.87 -1.19 -2.62
N LEU A 358 22.03 -0.97 -3.25
CA LEU A 358 22.66 0.36 -3.36
C LEU A 358 21.85 1.29 -4.29
N ASN A 359 21.48 0.81 -5.47
CA ASN A 359 20.70 1.60 -6.45
C ASN A 359 19.31 2.01 -5.92
N TRP A 360 18.73 1.20 -5.04
CA TRP A 360 17.43 1.44 -4.41
C TRP A 360 17.53 2.29 -3.13
N GLY A 361 18.75 2.60 -2.66
CA GLY A 361 18.97 3.39 -1.46
C GLY A 361 18.57 2.67 -0.16
N PHE A 362 18.62 1.33 -0.15
CA PHE A 362 18.45 0.54 1.06
C PHE A 362 19.56 0.86 2.08
N SER A 363 19.31 0.55 3.34
CA SER A 363 20.21 0.87 4.46
C SER A 363 20.06 -0.15 5.59
N GLY A 364 21.03 -0.17 6.52
CA GLY A 364 21.02 -1.07 7.68
C GLY A 364 21.02 -2.55 7.34
N VAL A 365 20.17 -3.31 8.04
CA VAL A 365 20.02 -4.77 7.90
C VAL A 365 19.74 -5.19 6.45
N MET A 366 19.05 -4.37 5.65
CA MET A 366 18.79 -4.67 4.23
C MET A 366 20.07 -4.65 3.38
N LEU A 367 21.03 -3.75 3.67
CA LEU A 367 22.36 -3.76 3.02
C LEU A 367 23.24 -4.88 3.58
N ARG A 368 23.29 -5.02 4.92
CA ARG A 368 24.12 -6.02 5.61
C ARG A 368 23.76 -7.45 5.21
N GLY A 369 22.46 -7.77 5.14
CA GLY A 369 21.97 -9.07 4.67
C GLY A 369 22.38 -9.38 3.23
N SER A 370 22.53 -8.36 2.39
CA SER A 370 22.95 -8.47 0.98
C SER A 370 24.48 -8.53 0.79
N GLY A 371 25.25 -8.71 1.87
CA GLY A 371 26.72 -8.85 1.83
C GLY A 371 27.52 -7.55 1.85
N ILE A 372 26.87 -6.38 1.97
CA ILE A 372 27.56 -5.08 1.98
C ILE A 372 28.00 -4.73 3.39
N LYS A 373 29.31 -4.46 3.55
CA LYS A 373 29.93 -4.06 4.82
C LYS A 373 29.71 -2.57 5.09
N TRP A 374 28.50 -2.19 5.52
CA TRP A 374 28.11 -0.81 5.83
C TRP A 374 27.36 -0.72 7.17
N ASP A 375 27.82 0.19 8.03
CA ASP A 375 27.20 0.59 9.31
C ASP A 375 27.72 1.99 9.65
N VAL A 376 26.81 2.96 9.81
CA VAL A 376 27.18 4.36 10.10
C VAL A 376 28.02 4.45 11.38
N ARG A 377 27.77 3.62 12.41
CA ARG A 377 28.49 3.67 13.70
C ARG A 377 29.97 3.34 13.58
N LYS A 378 30.40 2.60 12.55
CA LYS A 378 31.81 2.26 12.29
C LYS A 378 32.50 3.17 11.28
N GLN A 379 31.74 3.72 10.34
CA GLN A 379 32.29 4.48 9.20
C GLN A 379 32.19 6.00 9.39
N GLN A 380 31.14 6.45 10.07
CA GLN A 380 30.90 7.85 10.45
C GLN A 380 30.45 7.86 11.93
N PRO A 381 31.36 7.50 12.85
CA PRO A 381 31.06 7.35 14.27
C PRO A 381 30.53 8.65 14.88
N TYR A 382 29.62 8.49 15.85
CA TYR A 382 29.00 9.57 16.59
C TYR A 382 28.94 9.23 18.09
N ASP A 383 28.71 10.25 18.93
CA ASP A 383 28.75 10.17 20.40
C ASP A 383 30.00 9.42 20.92
N ALA A 384 29.84 8.20 21.43
CA ALA A 384 30.92 7.37 22.00
C ALA A 384 31.18 6.06 21.24
N TYR A 385 30.62 5.88 20.02
CA TYR A 385 30.78 4.63 19.26
C TYR A 385 32.22 4.29 18.87
N ASP A 386 33.13 5.28 18.83
CA ASP A 386 34.57 5.09 18.64
C ASP A 386 35.28 4.38 19.80
N GLN A 387 34.71 4.47 21.00
CA GLN A 387 35.36 4.02 22.25
C GLN A 387 34.95 2.59 22.63
N VAL A 388 33.89 2.07 21.99
CA VAL A 388 33.34 0.73 22.22
C VAL A 388 33.71 -0.26 21.10
N GLN A 389 34.04 -1.48 21.51
CA GLN A 389 34.40 -2.58 20.63
C GLN A 389 33.17 -3.45 20.37
N PHE A 390 32.86 -3.69 19.10
CA PHE A 390 31.74 -4.51 18.65
C PHE A 390 31.98 -4.90 17.19
N ASP A 391 31.41 -6.02 16.77
CA ASP A 391 31.44 -6.48 15.38
C ASP A 391 30.09 -6.23 14.68
N VAL A 392 30.10 -6.24 13.36
CA VAL A 392 28.93 -5.97 12.52
C VAL A 392 28.60 -7.24 11.73
N PRO A 393 27.42 -7.87 11.94
CA PRO A 393 27.05 -9.09 11.22
C PRO A 393 26.74 -8.78 9.74
N ILE A 394 27.06 -9.72 8.86
CA ILE A 394 26.94 -9.56 7.41
C ILE A 394 26.35 -10.86 6.84
N GLY A 395 25.27 -10.74 6.07
CA GLY A 395 24.65 -11.85 5.34
C GLY A 395 25.41 -12.22 4.07
N THR A 396 24.99 -13.29 3.41
CA THR A 396 25.68 -13.84 2.23
C THR A 396 24.81 -13.90 0.98
N LYS A 397 23.50 -14.16 1.13
CA LYS A 397 22.55 -14.33 0.03
C LYS A 397 21.66 -13.11 -0.24
N GLY A 398 21.39 -12.31 0.80
CA GLY A 398 20.36 -11.26 0.74
C GLY A 398 18.96 -11.71 1.18
N ASP A 399 18.78 -12.96 1.61
CA ASP A 399 17.50 -13.57 2.01
C ASP A 399 16.83 -12.91 3.23
N CYS A 400 15.53 -13.16 3.39
CA CYS A 400 14.81 -12.91 4.64
C CYS A 400 15.45 -13.62 5.86
N TYR A 401 16.00 -14.82 5.70
CA TYR A 401 16.69 -15.57 6.76
C TYR A 401 18.02 -14.90 7.20
N ASP A 402 18.86 -14.47 6.25
CA ASP A 402 20.12 -13.78 6.56
C ASP A 402 19.87 -12.47 7.32
N ARG A 403 18.81 -11.73 6.96
CA ARG A 403 18.38 -10.50 7.69
C ARG A 403 17.88 -10.80 9.10
N TYR A 404 17.25 -11.95 9.32
CA TYR A 404 16.84 -12.41 10.64
C TYR A 404 18.05 -12.72 11.53
N LEU A 405 19.02 -13.48 11.01
CA LEU A 405 20.29 -13.77 11.72
C LEU A 405 21.07 -12.49 12.05
N CYS A 406 21.17 -11.55 11.11
CA CYS A 406 21.82 -10.26 11.34
C CYS A 406 21.19 -9.49 12.52
N ARG A 407 19.85 -9.52 12.68
CA ARG A 407 19.18 -8.86 13.81
C ARG A 407 19.47 -9.54 15.15
N ILE A 408 19.60 -10.87 15.19
CA ILE A 408 19.92 -11.57 16.44
C ILE A 408 21.37 -11.31 16.86
N GLU A 409 22.31 -11.37 15.91
CA GLU A 409 23.68 -10.98 16.20
C GLU A 409 23.79 -9.49 16.58
N GLU A 410 23.03 -8.59 15.96
CA GLU A 410 22.95 -7.19 16.41
C GLU A 410 22.44 -7.08 17.85
N MET A 411 21.50 -7.91 18.32
CA MET A 411 21.11 -7.93 19.75
C MET A 411 22.27 -8.39 20.67
N ARG A 412 23.02 -9.44 20.28
CA ARG A 412 24.20 -9.90 21.05
C ARG A 412 25.32 -8.83 21.08
N GLN A 413 25.56 -8.14 19.97
CA GLN A 413 26.54 -7.04 19.90
C GLN A 413 26.06 -5.80 20.69
N SER A 414 24.76 -5.50 20.69
CA SER A 414 24.15 -4.44 21.51
C SER A 414 24.41 -4.67 23.01
N LEU A 415 24.21 -5.91 23.49
CA LEU A 415 24.54 -6.31 24.86
C LEU A 415 26.03 -6.10 25.18
N HIS A 416 26.93 -6.45 24.25
CA HIS A 416 28.36 -6.25 24.44
C HIS A 416 28.71 -4.77 24.60
N ILE A 417 28.11 -3.89 23.79
CA ILE A 417 28.25 -2.43 23.92
C ILE A 417 27.69 -1.93 25.25
N ILE A 418 26.50 -2.40 25.68
CA ILE A 418 25.89 -2.00 26.97
C ILE A 418 26.82 -2.34 28.14
N LEU A 419 27.37 -3.55 28.18
CA LEU A 419 28.31 -3.98 29.23
C LEU A 419 29.60 -3.14 29.22
N GLN A 420 30.11 -2.76 28.05
CA GLN A 420 31.26 -1.84 27.97
C GLN A 420 30.90 -0.42 28.45
N CYS A 421 29.77 0.13 28.03
CA CYS A 421 29.31 1.45 28.45
C CYS A 421 29.09 1.54 29.97
N LEU A 422 28.58 0.48 30.62
CA LEU A 422 28.44 0.42 32.07
C LEU A 422 29.80 0.44 32.78
N ASN A 423 30.77 -0.36 32.30
CA ASN A 423 32.12 -0.43 32.87
C ASN A 423 32.97 0.84 32.66
N GLN A 424 32.73 1.57 31.57
CA GLN A 424 33.52 2.74 31.16
C GLN A 424 32.85 4.09 31.49
N MET A 425 31.67 4.10 32.13
CA MET A 425 30.87 5.31 32.29
C MET A 425 31.60 6.40 33.10
N PRO A 426 31.90 7.57 32.51
CA PRO A 426 32.62 8.63 33.21
C PRO A 426 31.70 9.41 34.16
N THR A 427 32.28 9.96 35.22
CA THR A 427 31.68 11.04 36.02
C THR A 427 31.78 12.36 35.25
N GLY A 428 30.82 13.27 35.47
CA GLY A 428 30.82 14.60 34.83
C GLY A 428 29.42 15.18 34.65
N GLU A 429 29.34 16.30 33.94
CA GLU A 429 28.08 16.94 33.55
C GLU A 429 27.38 16.14 32.41
N ILE A 430 26.05 16.17 32.41
CA ILE A 430 25.17 15.55 31.40
C ILE A 430 24.73 16.51 30.28
N LYS A 431 25.15 17.75 30.39
CA LYS A 431 24.68 18.91 29.63
C LYS A 431 25.86 19.81 29.31
N VAL A 432 25.78 20.50 28.19
CA VAL A 432 26.76 21.54 27.84
C VAL A 432 26.60 22.72 28.80
N ASP A 433 27.73 23.29 29.22
CA ASP A 433 27.83 24.40 30.18
C ASP A 433 27.25 25.75 29.66
N ASP A 434 26.83 25.84 28.40
CA ASP A 434 26.22 27.05 27.83
C ASP A 434 24.70 27.13 28.10
N HIS A 435 24.35 27.96 29.09
CA HIS A 435 22.97 28.23 29.47
C HIS A 435 22.13 28.99 28.41
N LYS A 436 22.70 29.38 27.26
CA LYS A 436 21.92 29.89 26.12
C LYS A 436 21.26 28.76 25.32
N VAL A 437 21.91 27.60 25.26
CA VAL A 437 21.43 26.42 24.50
C VAL A 437 20.75 25.42 25.43
N VAL A 438 21.14 25.36 26.70
CA VAL A 438 20.63 24.41 27.69
C VAL A 438 19.96 25.16 28.86
N PRO A 439 18.80 24.74 29.38
CA PRO A 439 18.22 25.37 30.56
C PRO A 439 19.06 25.07 31.83
N PRO A 440 19.37 26.09 32.65
CA PRO A 440 20.20 25.94 33.86
C PRO A 440 19.53 25.08 34.95
N LYS A 441 20.30 24.66 35.97
CA LYS A 441 19.77 23.78 37.03
C LYS A 441 18.75 24.55 37.89
N ARG A 442 17.76 23.83 38.44
CA ARG A 442 16.65 24.44 39.19
C ARG A 442 17.02 25.11 40.52
N ALA A 443 18.22 24.83 41.04
CA ALA A 443 18.80 25.56 42.18
C ALA A 443 19.36 26.90 41.69
N GLU A 444 20.34 26.86 40.79
CA GLU A 444 20.99 28.03 40.17
C GLU A 444 19.99 29.07 39.62
N MET A 445 18.90 28.61 38.98
CA MET A 445 17.83 29.47 38.44
C MET A 445 17.06 30.27 39.51
N LYS A 446 17.01 29.81 40.77
CA LYS A 446 16.36 30.53 41.87
C LYS A 446 17.29 31.52 42.56
N ASP A 447 18.60 31.24 42.56
CA ASP A 447 19.59 32.00 43.30
C ASP A 447 20.30 33.06 42.44
N SER A 448 20.45 32.82 41.13
CA SER A 448 21.16 33.71 40.20
C SER A 448 20.25 34.35 39.16
N MET A 449 20.45 35.66 38.93
CA MET A 449 19.61 36.45 38.02
C MET A 449 19.83 36.08 36.55
N GLU A 450 21.08 35.81 36.15
CA GLU A 450 21.45 35.37 34.81
C GLU A 450 20.75 34.07 34.46
N SER A 451 20.79 33.06 35.34
CA SER A 451 20.12 31.78 35.13
C SER A 451 18.61 31.91 35.00
N LEU A 452 17.99 32.84 35.74
CA LEU A 452 16.56 33.14 35.59
C LEU A 452 16.24 33.76 34.22
N ILE A 453 17.07 34.70 33.74
CA ILE A 453 16.94 35.30 32.41
C ILE A 453 17.12 34.24 31.31
N HIS A 454 18.14 33.38 31.42
CA HIS A 454 18.40 32.30 30.48
C HIS A 454 17.24 31.29 30.43
N HIS A 455 16.77 30.83 31.59
CA HIS A 455 15.60 29.95 31.70
C HIS A 455 14.35 30.59 31.09
N PHE A 456 14.07 31.87 31.37
CA PHE A 456 12.91 32.57 30.81
C PHE A 456 12.97 32.66 29.28
N LYS A 457 14.12 33.07 28.71
CA LYS A 457 14.29 33.17 27.25
C LYS A 457 14.23 31.80 26.56
N PHE A 458 14.89 30.79 27.11
CA PHE A 458 14.93 29.44 26.56
C PHE A 458 13.52 28.83 26.38
N PHE A 459 12.61 29.03 27.34
CA PHE A 459 11.24 28.49 27.27
C PHE A 459 10.24 29.38 26.52
N THR A 460 10.54 30.66 26.29
CA THR A 460 9.64 31.60 25.59
C THR A 460 10.02 31.80 24.13
N GLU A 461 11.26 32.17 23.85
CA GLU A 461 11.81 32.41 22.51
C GLU A 461 12.43 31.14 21.89
N GLY A 462 13.09 30.32 22.73
CA GLY A 462 13.99 29.25 22.28
C GLY A 462 15.40 29.76 22.00
N PHE A 463 16.36 28.83 21.85
CA PHE A 463 17.70 29.19 21.38
C PHE A 463 17.69 29.44 19.87
N GLN A 464 18.48 30.42 19.42
CA GLN A 464 18.68 30.73 18.00
C GLN A 464 19.77 29.80 17.44
N VAL A 465 19.54 29.23 16.25
CA VAL A 465 20.50 28.36 15.56
C VAL A 465 21.13 29.13 14.40
N PRO A 466 22.47 29.12 14.22
CA PRO A 466 23.13 29.79 13.10
C PRO A 466 22.53 29.41 11.74
N PRO A 467 22.44 30.34 10.77
CA PRO A 467 21.92 30.04 9.45
C PRO A 467 22.83 29.04 8.73
N GLY A 468 22.24 27.96 8.22
CA GLY A 468 23.00 26.85 7.63
C GLY A 468 22.12 25.65 7.30
N ALA A 469 22.71 24.65 6.65
CA ALA A 469 22.07 23.38 6.37
C ALA A 469 22.95 22.21 6.84
N SER A 470 22.36 21.25 7.55
CA SER A 470 23.05 20.03 8.00
C SER A 470 22.29 18.79 7.54
N TYR A 471 23.04 17.79 7.10
CA TYR A 471 22.60 16.40 7.07
C TYR A 471 23.40 15.62 8.11
N VAL A 472 22.70 14.87 8.95
CA VAL A 472 23.28 13.90 9.87
C VAL A 472 22.53 12.59 9.74
N PRO A 473 23.19 11.53 9.25
CA PRO A 473 22.70 10.16 9.36
C PRO A 473 23.10 9.56 10.71
N ILE A 474 22.23 8.70 11.25
CA ILE A 474 22.56 7.75 12.32
C ILE A 474 22.18 6.34 11.89
N GLU A 475 22.75 5.33 12.54
CA GLU A 475 22.32 3.94 12.39
C GLU A 475 21.15 3.67 13.34
N ALA A 476 19.92 4.01 12.94
CA ALA A 476 18.74 3.50 13.63
C ALA A 476 18.65 1.97 13.44
N PRO A 477 17.90 1.22 14.27
CA PRO A 477 17.84 -0.24 14.17
C PRO A 477 17.23 -0.75 12.84
N LYS A 478 16.43 0.10 12.18
CA LYS A 478 15.87 -0.13 10.84
C LYS A 478 16.86 0.21 9.71
N GLY A 479 17.90 1.01 10.00
CA GLY A 479 18.94 1.44 9.07
C GLY A 479 19.26 2.93 9.17
N GLU A 480 19.73 3.51 8.08
CA GLU A 480 20.16 4.91 8.03
C GLU A 480 18.96 5.86 8.18
N PHE A 481 18.76 6.37 9.39
CA PHE A 481 17.80 7.44 9.68
C PHE A 481 18.54 8.77 9.63
N GLY A 482 18.16 9.64 8.70
CA GLY A 482 18.85 10.91 8.48
C GLY A 482 17.94 12.11 8.65
N VAL A 483 18.43 13.15 9.31
CA VAL A 483 17.71 14.42 9.40
C VAL A 483 18.46 15.48 8.58
N TYR A 484 17.74 16.11 7.66
CA TYR A 484 18.19 17.28 6.91
C TYR A 484 17.52 18.53 7.50
N LEU A 485 18.28 19.33 8.24
CA LEU A 485 17.81 20.58 8.83
C LEU A 485 18.35 21.77 8.05
N VAL A 486 17.48 22.75 7.81
CA VAL A 486 17.83 24.08 7.32
C VAL A 486 17.41 25.10 8.37
N ALA A 487 18.37 25.88 8.86
CA ALA A 487 18.19 26.99 9.79
C ALA A 487 18.37 28.33 9.05
N ASP A 488 17.56 29.32 9.40
CA ASP A 488 17.56 30.68 8.82
C ASP A 488 18.18 31.73 9.78
N GLY A 489 18.74 31.30 10.91
CA GLY A 489 19.21 32.18 11.98
C GLY A 489 18.20 32.38 13.12
N THR A 490 16.96 31.89 12.99
CA THR A 490 15.92 32.02 14.02
C THR A 490 15.92 30.86 15.02
N SER A 491 15.02 30.91 16.01
CA SER A 491 14.80 29.82 16.98
C SER A 491 13.88 28.70 16.46
N LYS A 492 13.50 28.75 15.19
CA LYS A 492 12.69 27.74 14.50
C LYS A 492 13.47 27.14 13.32
N PRO A 493 13.27 25.85 12.99
CA PRO A 493 13.80 25.29 11.75
C PRO A 493 13.02 25.86 10.56
N TYR A 494 13.73 26.43 9.59
CA TYR A 494 13.13 26.90 8.34
C TYR A 494 12.59 25.74 7.51
N ARG A 495 13.33 24.63 7.48
CA ARG A 495 12.90 23.37 6.88
C ARG A 495 13.50 22.19 7.63
N CYS A 496 12.69 21.18 7.88
CA CYS A 496 13.14 19.87 8.35
C CYS A 496 12.65 18.83 7.35
N PHE A 497 13.57 18.11 6.71
CA PHE A 497 13.27 16.93 5.92
C PHE A 497 13.88 15.70 6.58
N ILE A 498 13.12 14.61 6.61
CA ILE A 498 13.53 13.39 7.30
C ILE A 498 13.70 12.28 6.26
N ARG A 499 14.81 11.53 6.31
CA ARG A 499 15.04 10.32 5.52
C ARG A 499 14.79 9.11 6.44
N ALA A 500 13.70 8.39 6.17
CA ALA A 500 13.40 7.14 6.88
C ALA A 500 13.92 5.94 6.08
N PRO A 501 14.52 4.94 6.73
CA PRO A 501 14.88 3.68 6.09
C PRO A 501 13.65 2.98 5.50
N GLY A 502 12.55 2.83 6.25
CA GLY A 502 11.37 2.10 5.82
C GLY A 502 10.67 2.68 4.58
N PHE A 503 10.79 3.99 4.32
CA PHE A 503 10.28 4.60 3.09
C PHE A 503 11.03 4.09 1.86
N ALA A 504 12.37 4.01 1.91
CA ALA A 504 13.17 3.48 0.82
C ALA A 504 12.94 1.98 0.62
N HIS A 505 12.82 1.22 1.70
CA HIS A 505 12.53 -0.23 1.66
C HIS A 505 11.17 -0.49 1.00
N LEU A 506 10.11 0.18 1.45
CA LEU A 506 8.75 0.03 0.94
C LEU A 506 8.61 0.51 -0.51
N ALA A 507 9.33 1.56 -0.93
CA ALA A 507 9.30 2.06 -2.31
C ALA A 507 9.68 0.99 -3.34
N LYS A 508 10.43 -0.04 -2.93
CA LYS A 508 10.89 -1.15 -3.78
C LYS A 508 10.31 -2.52 -3.43
N ILE A 509 9.26 -2.57 -2.62
CA ILE A 509 8.51 -3.81 -2.34
C ILE A 509 8.00 -4.51 -3.61
N HIS A 510 7.74 -3.77 -4.69
CA HIS A 510 7.40 -4.34 -6.01
C HIS A 510 8.48 -5.28 -6.54
N ASP A 511 9.74 -4.84 -6.52
CA ASP A 511 10.85 -5.54 -7.15
C ASP A 511 11.31 -6.72 -6.27
N VAL A 512 11.17 -6.60 -4.95
CA VAL A 512 11.48 -7.68 -3.98
C VAL A 512 10.40 -8.77 -3.94
N CYS A 513 9.13 -8.43 -4.17
CA CYS A 513 8.02 -9.40 -4.23
C CYS A 513 7.69 -9.87 -5.66
N TYR A 514 8.51 -9.54 -6.67
CA TYR A 514 8.26 -9.98 -8.03
C TYR A 514 8.42 -11.50 -8.15
N MET A 515 7.42 -12.18 -8.72
CA MET A 515 7.32 -13.64 -8.81
C MET A 515 7.25 -14.40 -7.47
N SER A 516 7.10 -13.73 -6.33
CA SER A 516 6.85 -14.41 -5.04
C SER A 516 5.40 -14.90 -4.93
N LEU A 517 5.13 -15.83 -4.02
CA LEU A 517 3.74 -16.17 -3.67
C LEU A 517 3.13 -15.09 -2.77
N ILE A 518 1.80 -15.00 -2.73
CA ILE A 518 1.06 -14.06 -1.85
C ILE A 518 1.48 -14.22 -0.38
N ALA A 519 1.70 -15.46 0.07
CA ALA A 519 2.12 -15.76 1.44
C ALA A 519 3.53 -15.23 1.75
N ASP A 520 4.40 -15.08 0.74
CA ASP A 520 5.78 -14.64 0.91
C ASP A 520 5.88 -13.12 1.04
N VAL A 521 4.92 -12.39 0.46
CA VAL A 521 4.79 -10.93 0.62
C VAL A 521 4.71 -10.55 2.11
N VAL A 522 4.03 -11.35 2.92
CA VAL A 522 3.94 -11.14 4.38
C VAL A 522 5.31 -11.27 5.07
N ALA A 523 6.09 -12.30 4.72
CA ALA A 523 7.44 -12.46 5.24
C ALA A 523 8.36 -11.31 4.78
N VAL A 524 8.26 -10.87 3.52
CA VAL A 524 9.01 -9.70 3.01
C VAL A 524 8.67 -8.43 3.78
N ILE A 525 7.37 -8.15 4.05
CA ILE A 525 6.93 -6.98 4.83
C ILE A 525 7.55 -7.02 6.24
N GLY A 526 7.45 -8.15 6.94
CA GLY A 526 8.02 -8.30 8.28
C GLY A 526 9.55 -8.18 8.29
N THR A 527 10.26 -8.72 7.29
CA THR A 527 11.74 -8.57 7.24
C THR A 527 12.23 -7.18 6.86
N MET A 528 11.40 -6.34 6.24
CA MET A 528 11.67 -4.91 6.05
C MET A 528 11.45 -4.11 7.36
N ASP A 529 10.77 -4.68 8.36
CA ASP A 529 10.53 -4.07 9.68
C ASP A 529 9.92 -2.65 9.59
N ILE A 530 8.83 -2.53 8.83
CA ILE A 530 8.22 -1.25 8.45
C ILE A 530 7.35 -0.70 9.59
N VAL A 531 7.58 0.57 9.95
CA VAL A 531 6.71 1.33 10.86
C VAL A 531 6.12 2.54 10.13
N PHE A 532 4.79 2.56 9.94
CA PHE A 532 4.14 3.56 9.09
C PHE A 532 4.25 5.01 9.59
N GLY A 533 4.57 5.23 10.87
CA GLY A 533 4.87 6.58 11.39
C GLY A 533 6.14 7.20 10.85
N GLU A 534 7.12 6.41 10.40
CA GLU A 534 8.30 6.93 9.70
C GLU A 534 8.16 6.92 8.16
N VAL A 535 7.19 6.17 7.61
CA VAL A 535 6.89 6.20 6.17
C VAL A 535 6.02 7.42 5.83
N ASP A 536 4.94 7.64 6.60
CA ASP A 536 3.91 8.64 6.34
C ASP A 536 4.11 9.90 7.21
N ARG A 537 4.93 10.83 6.73
CA ARG A 537 5.43 11.96 7.54
C ARG A 537 4.93 13.31 7.09
#